data_AF-A0A7W9S0M0-F1
#
_entry.id   AF-A0A7W9S0M0-F1
#
_cell.length_a   1.000
_cell.length_b   1.000
_cell.length_c   1.000
_cell.angle_alpha   90.00
_cell.angle_beta   90.00
_cell.angle_gamma   90.00
#
_symmetry.space_group_name_H-M   'P 1'
#
loop_
_entity.id
_entity.type
_entity.pdbx_description
1 polymer ?
#
loop_
_entity_poly.entity_id
_entity_poly.type
_entity_poly.pdbx_seq_one_letter_code
_entity_poly.pdbx_strand_id
1 'polypeptide(L)'
;MQLSDLFGFEKLVTTAVIKIAYWIGIVVCVLGGIGGFLAALFNGMPLQGILYLVIAIFSLLMWRVACEIYIVIFGMYDRLGQIRDSLARRSGDPQQRI
;
A
#
# COMPACT_ATOMS: atom_id res chain seq x y z
N MET A 1 10.18 -21.08 -19.01
CA MET A 1 9.95 -19.77 -18.36
C MET A 1 9.40 -20.05 -16.98
N GLN A 2 10.25 -20.00 -15.96
CA GLN A 2 9.92 -20.43 -14.60
C GLN A 2 9.23 -19.30 -13.85
N LEU A 3 7.94 -19.46 -13.59
CA LEU A 3 7.17 -18.58 -12.69
C LEU A 3 7.72 -18.60 -11.25
N SER A 4 8.56 -19.58 -10.91
CA SER A 4 9.26 -19.67 -9.63
C SER A 4 10.37 -18.62 -9.45
N ASP A 5 10.87 -18.00 -10.53
CA ASP A 5 11.84 -16.89 -10.44
C ASP A 5 11.14 -15.53 -10.21
N LEU A 6 9.83 -15.44 -10.49
CA LEU A 6 9.01 -14.29 -10.11
C LEU A 6 8.72 -14.24 -8.60
N PHE A 7 9.17 -15.24 -7.83
CA PHE A 7 9.08 -15.28 -6.38
C PHE A 7 10.40 -14.93 -5.67
N GLY A 8 11.44 -14.50 -6.39
CA GLY A 8 12.64 -13.84 -5.81
C GLY A 8 12.39 -12.39 -5.37
N PHE A 9 11.14 -12.05 -5.03
CA PHE A 9 10.56 -10.72 -5.17
C PHE A 9 10.21 -10.05 -3.81
N GLU A 10 10.73 -10.51 -2.69
CA GLU A 10 10.31 -10.00 -1.36
C GLU A 10 10.52 -8.49 -1.15
N LYS A 11 11.53 -7.87 -1.78
CA LYS A 11 11.81 -6.43 -1.60
C LYS A 11 11.16 -5.52 -2.63
N LEU A 12 11.20 -5.90 -3.92
CA LEU A 12 10.72 -5.05 -5.02
C LEU A 12 9.20 -5.16 -5.24
N VAL A 13 8.60 -6.33 -4.98
CA VAL A 13 7.15 -6.56 -5.20
C VAL A 13 6.42 -5.87 -4.06
N THR A 14 6.94 -5.97 -2.84
CA THR A 14 6.24 -5.44 -1.68
C THR A 14 6.02 -3.93 -1.78
N THR A 15 7.05 -3.16 -2.18
CA THR A 15 6.89 -1.69 -2.38
C THR A 15 6.01 -1.36 -3.58
N ALA A 16 6.13 -2.09 -4.69
CA ALA A 16 5.34 -1.84 -5.90
C ALA A 16 3.85 -2.20 -5.72
N VAL A 17 3.56 -3.31 -5.05
CA VAL A 17 2.20 -3.77 -4.75
C VAL A 17 1.48 -2.77 -3.86
N ILE A 18 2.14 -2.18 -2.86
CA ILE A 18 1.52 -1.17 -1.99
C ILE A 18 1.15 0.10 -2.79
N LYS A 19 1.98 0.53 -3.75
CA LYS A 19 1.63 1.67 -4.63
C LYS A 19 0.39 1.39 -5.47
N ILE A 20 0.24 0.16 -5.98
CA ILE A 20 -0.93 -0.26 -6.75
C ILE A 20 -2.16 -0.32 -5.83
N ALA A 21 -2.02 -0.93 -4.65
CA ALA A 21 -3.08 -1.02 -3.65
C ALA A 21 -3.56 0.36 -3.19
N TYR A 22 -2.65 1.32 -3.05
CA TYR A 22 -2.96 2.70 -2.69
C TYR A 22 -3.87 3.36 -3.73
N TRP A 23 -3.56 3.24 -5.02
CA TRP A 23 -4.40 3.76 -6.10
C TRP A 23 -5.77 3.08 -6.13
N ILE A 24 -5.80 1.75 -6.01
CA ILE A 24 -7.06 0.98 -5.96
C ILE A 24 -7.92 1.44 -4.78
N GLY A 25 -7.35 1.61 -3.60
CA GLY A 25 -8.10 2.02 -2.42
C GLY A 25 -8.65 3.44 -2.52
N ILE A 26 -7.94 4.38 -3.16
CA ILE A 26 -8.53 5.70 -3.50
C ILE A 26 -9.76 5.53 -4.39
N VAL A 27 -9.65 4.72 -5.45
CA VAL A 27 -10.78 4.47 -6.35
C VAL A 27 -11.96 3.89 -5.59
N VAL A 28 -11.73 2.92 -4.70
CA VAL A 28 -12.78 2.30 -3.88
C VAL A 28 -13.40 3.30 -2.91
N CYS A 29 -12.60 4.14 -2.21
CA CYS A 29 -13.14 5.15 -1.31
C CYS A 29 -13.96 6.21 -2.05
N VAL A 30 -13.51 6.65 -3.23
CA VAL A 30 -14.24 7.63 -4.05
C VAL A 30 -15.53 7.04 -4.58
N LEU A 31 -15.50 5.83 -5.13
CA LEU A 31 -16.69 5.14 -5.63
C LEU A 31 -17.68 4.82 -4.51
N GLY A 32 -17.19 4.40 -3.34
CA GLY A 32 -18.02 4.13 -2.16
C GLY A 32 -18.69 5.40 -1.63
N GLY A 33 -17.97 6.52 -1.59
CA GLY A 33 -18.52 7.82 -1.17
C GLY A 33 -19.59 8.35 -2.13
N ILE A 34 -19.29 8.35 -3.43
CA ILE A 34 -20.23 8.80 -4.47
C ILE A 34 -21.43 7.85 -4.54
N GLY A 35 -21.20 6.53 -4.52
CA GLY A 35 -22.25 5.52 -4.54
C GLY A 35 -23.17 5.61 -3.33
N GLY A 36 -22.62 5.79 -2.13
CA GLY A 36 -23.40 6.00 -0.90
C GLY A 36 -24.21 7.29 -0.94
N PHE A 37 -23.65 8.37 -1.47
CA PHE A 37 -24.35 9.64 -1.66
C PHE A 37 -25.53 9.52 -2.64
N LEU A 38 -25.30 8.92 -3.82
CA LEU A 38 -26.36 8.70 -4.81
C LEU A 38 -27.46 7.81 -4.25
N ALA A 39 -27.09 6.70 -3.59
CA ALA A 39 -28.06 5.78 -2.99
C ALA A 39 -28.94 6.49 -1.95
N ALA A 40 -28.36 7.32 -1.07
CA ALA A 40 -29.12 8.08 -0.08
C ALA A 40 -30.07 9.11 -0.71
N LEU A 41 -29.66 9.73 -1.83
CA LEU A 41 -30.48 10.64 -2.61
C LEU A 41 -31.71 9.93 -3.21
N PHE A 42 -31.51 8.75 -3.83
CA PHE A 42 -32.61 7.96 -4.41
C PHE A 42 -33.59 7.44 -3.36
N ASN A 43 -33.14 7.21 -2.13
CA ASN A 43 -34.00 6.79 -1.02
C ASN A 43 -34.72 7.97 -0.33
N GLY A 44 -34.54 9.21 -0.81
CA GLY A 44 -35.17 10.39 -0.21
C GLY A 44 -34.61 10.77 1.17
N MET A 45 -33.38 10.33 1.49
CA MET A 45 -32.69 10.59 2.76
C MET A 45 -31.49 11.53 2.57
N PRO A 46 -31.70 12.81 2.21
CA PRO A 46 -30.62 13.73 1.86
C PRO A 46 -29.63 13.97 3.01
N LEU A 47 -30.12 13.95 4.26
CA LEU A 47 -29.27 14.10 5.44
C LEU A 47 -28.28 12.93 5.59
N GLN A 48 -28.70 11.73 5.24
CA GLN A 48 -27.85 10.54 5.26
C GLN A 48 -26.81 10.60 4.13
N GLY A 49 -27.16 11.19 2.98
CA GLY A 49 -26.23 11.45 1.88
C GLY A 49 -25.07 12.36 2.30
N ILE A 50 -25.35 13.44 3.02
CA ILE A 50 -24.32 14.33 3.56
C ILE A 50 -23.39 13.55 4.52
N LEU A 51 -23.95 12.66 5.34
CA LEU A 51 -23.16 11.81 6.23
C LEU A 51 -22.21 10.88 5.46
N TYR A 52 -22.66 10.29 4.34
CA TYR A 52 -21.80 9.48 3.46
C TYR A 52 -20.65 10.29 2.87
N LEU A 53 -20.84 11.57 2.53
CA LEU A 53 -19.75 12.43 2.06
C LEU A 53 -18.72 12.71 3.16
N VAL A 54 -19.18 12.97 4.39
CA VAL A 54 -18.27 13.17 5.54
C VAL A 54 -17.47 11.89 5.81
N ILE A 55 -18.13 10.72 5.79
CA ILE A 55 -17.49 9.41 5.95
C ILE A 55 -16.53 9.12 4.78
N ALA A 56 -16.85 9.52 3.55
CA ALA A 56 -15.98 9.35 2.40
C ALA A 56 -14.67 10.14 2.54
N ILE A 57 -14.75 11.38 3.02
CA ILE A 57 -13.55 12.20 3.30
C ILE A 57 -12.74 11.57 4.42
N PHE A 58 -13.39 11.17 5.52
CA PHE A 58 -12.71 10.57 6.66
C PHE A 58 -12.05 9.23 6.32
N SER A 59 -12.73 8.40 5.50
CA SER A 59 -12.19 7.13 5.01
C SER A 59 -11.02 7.33 4.05
N LEU A 60 -11.06 8.34 3.17
CA LEU A 60 -9.91 8.71 2.35
C LEU A 60 -8.69 9.13 3.18
N LEU A 61 -8.91 9.93 4.23
CA LEU A 61 -7.85 10.35 5.16
C LEU A 61 -7.28 9.15 5.93
N MET A 62 -8.14 8.29 6.46
CA MET A 62 -7.70 7.06 7.14
C MET A 62 -6.94 6.12 6.21
N TRP A 63 -7.41 5.96 4.97
CA TRP A 63 -6.75 5.15 3.94
C TRP A 63 -5.35 5.69 3.61
N ARG A 64 -5.22 7.02 3.48
CA ARG A 64 -3.93 7.70 3.27
C ARG A 64 -2.94 7.37 4.37
N VAL A 65 -3.34 7.57 5.63
CA VAL A 65 -2.48 7.32 6.80
C VAL A 65 -2.07 5.85 6.87
N ALA A 66 -3.02 4.92 6.68
CA ALA A 66 -2.72 3.49 6.69
C ALA A 66 -1.69 3.13 5.60
N CYS A 67 -1.92 3.56 4.35
CA CYS A 67 -1.01 3.30 3.24
C CYS A 67 0.38 3.87 3.50
N GLU A 68 0.47 5.08 4.04
CA GLU A 68 1.75 5.75 4.30
C GLU A 68 2.56 5.01 5.38
N ILE A 69 1.90 4.51 6.43
CA ILE A 69 2.54 3.66 7.45
C ILE A 69 3.10 2.38 6.81
N TYR A 70 2.32 1.68 5.98
CA TYR A 70 2.79 0.47 5.30
C TYR A 70 4.00 0.78 4.40
N ILE A 71 3.93 1.82 3.56
CA ILE A 71 5.04 2.22 2.68
C ILE A 71 6.31 2.52 3.49
N VAL A 72 6.18 3.23 4.61
CA VAL A 72 7.31 3.58 5.48
C VAL A 72 7.93 2.33 6.10
N ILE A 73 7.13 1.43 6.68
CA ILE A 73 7.62 0.19 7.31
C ILE A 73 8.36 -0.67 6.29
N PHE A 74 7.77 -0.91 5.12
CA PHE A 74 8.39 -1.71 4.08
C PHE A 74 9.63 -1.02 3.48
N GLY A 75 9.60 0.30 3.35
CA GLY A 75 10.77 1.09 2.96
C GLY A 75 11.92 1.00 3.97
N MET A 76 11.62 0.96 5.27
CA MET A 76 12.62 0.73 6.32
C MET A 76 13.22 -0.67 6.24
N TYR A 77 12.38 -1.69 6.07
CA TYR A 77 12.82 -3.08 5.89
C TYR A 77 13.76 -3.23 4.68
N ASP A 78 13.44 -2.56 3.57
CA ASP A 78 14.31 -2.55 2.40
C ASP A 78 15.68 -1.92 2.70
N ARG A 79 15.71 -0.74 3.33
CA ARG A 79 16.97 -0.08 3.70
C ARG A 79 17.83 -0.94 4.64
N LEU A 80 17.22 -1.60 5.62
CA LEU A 80 17.89 -2.52 6.54
C LEU A 80 18.56 -3.70 5.81
N GLY A 81 17.86 -4.30 4.84
CA GLY A 81 18.43 -5.36 4.01
C GLY A 81 19.63 -4.88 3.19
N GLN A 82 19.57 -3.64 2.64
CA GLN A 82 20.70 -3.07 1.89
C GLN A 82 21.93 -2.85 2.79
N ILE A 83 21.72 -2.42 4.04
CA ILE A 83 22.79 -2.24 5.03
C ILE A 83 23.43 -3.58 5.38
N ARG A 84 22.64 -4.64 5.62
CA ARG A 84 23.15 -5.99 5.88
C ARG A 84 24.06 -6.49 4.75
N ASP A 85 23.61 -6.36 3.51
CA ASP A 85 24.36 -6.84 2.34
C ASP A 85 25.61 -5.99 2.08
N SER A 86 25.60 -4.71 2.47
CA SER A 86 26.75 -3.81 2.42
C SER A 86 27.79 -4.12 3.50
N LEU A 87 27.33 -4.49 4.71
CA LEU A 87 28.19 -4.94 5.80
C LEU A 87 28.84 -6.29 5.47
N ALA A 88 28.08 -7.26 4.95
CA ALA A 88 28.59 -8.57 4.54
C ALA A 88 29.70 -8.46 3.47
N ARG A 89 29.58 -7.50 2.53
CA ARG A 89 30.63 -7.21 1.53
C ARG A 89 31.86 -6.54 2.13
N ARG A 90 31.70 -5.68 3.15
CA ARG A 90 32.81 -5.02 3.84
C ARG A 90 33.59 -5.95 4.78
N SER A 91 32.93 -6.98 5.34
CA SER A 91 33.58 -7.93 6.24
C SER A 91 34.47 -8.97 5.54
N GLY A 92 34.55 -8.96 4.20
CA GLY A 92 35.60 -9.66 3.44
C GLY A 92 35.76 -11.14 3.78
N ASP A 93 34.70 -11.93 3.68
CA ASP A 93 34.78 -13.37 3.97
C ASP A 93 35.50 -14.14 2.83
N PRO A 94 36.65 -14.80 3.06
CA PRO A 94 37.39 -15.55 2.04
C PRO A 94 36.71 -16.86 1.56
N GLN A 95 35.51 -17.18 2.03
CA GLN A 95 34.87 -18.50 1.85
C GLN A 95 34.29 -18.81 0.45
N GLN A 96 34.38 -17.91 -0.55
CA GLN A 96 33.96 -18.19 -1.94
C GLN A 96 35.03 -18.83 -2.84
N ARG A 97 36.11 -19.38 -2.28
CA ARG A 97 37.10 -20.18 -3.04
C ARG A 97 37.00 -21.68 -2.77
N ILE A 98 35.84 -22.32 -2.94
CA ILE A 98 35.79 -23.77 -3.19
C ILE A 98 34.57 -24.11 -4.03
#